data_AF-A0A2R6AEP0-F1
#
_entry.id   AF-A0A2R6AEP0-F1
#
_cell.length_a   1.000
_cell.length_b   1.000
_cell.length_c   1.000
_cell.angle_alpha   90.00
_cell.angle_beta   90.00
_cell.angle_gamma   90.00
#
_symmetry.space_group_name_H-M   'P 1'
#
loop_
_entity.id
_entity.type
_entity.pdbx_description
1 polymer ?
#
loop_
_entity_poly.entity_id
_entity_poly.type
_entity_poly.pdbx_seq_one_letter_code
_entity_poly.pdbx_strand_id
1 'polypeptide(L)' 'MALSTRESKAVLFEAKWSTLTQKEARRILESLIQKATTLPTHQNTYGLVAKDVYQKEKLLHEGFIVYTLSDIFNPNQSV' A
#
# COMPACT_ATOMS: atom_id res chain seq x y z
N MET A 1 -1.07 -10.30 2.86
CA MET A 1 -0.34 -9.96 4.11
C MET A 1 0.74 -11.00 4.33
N ALA A 2 1.94 -10.57 4.71
CA ALA A 2 3.00 -11.44 5.20
C ALA A 2 3.40 -10.97 6.61
N LEU A 3 3.66 -11.91 7.52
CA LEU A 3 3.96 -11.63 8.93
C LEU A 3 5.20 -12.45 9.34
N SER A 4 6.17 -11.78 9.95
CA SER A 4 7.33 -12.39 10.61
C SER A 4 7.29 -12.04 12.09
N THR A 5 6.90 -13.00 12.92
CA THR A 5 6.88 -12.83 14.39
C THR A 5 8.29 -12.75 14.96
N ARG A 6 9.25 -13.51 14.41
CA ARG A 6 10.67 -13.46 14.79
C ARG A 6 11.27 -12.07 14.59
N GLU A 7 10.91 -11.40 13.50
CA GLU A 7 11.42 -10.05 13.19
C GLU A 7 10.48 -8.94 13.66
N SER A 8 9.32 -9.26 14.26
CA SER A 8 8.27 -8.32 14.64
C SER A 8 7.83 -7.39 13.48
N LYS A 9 7.75 -7.95 12.28
CA LYS A 9 7.44 -7.22 11.04
C LYS A 9 6.22 -7.76 10.32
N ALA A 10 5.42 -6.88 9.73
CA ALA A 10 4.37 -7.26 8.80
C ALA A 10 4.38 -6.41 7.53
N VAL A 11 3.96 -7.01 6.41
CA VAL A 11 3.71 -6.33 5.16
C VAL A 11 2.25 -6.54 4.80
N LEU A 12 1.50 -5.45 4.74
CA LEU A 12 0.07 -5.45 4.44
C LEU A 12 -0.17 -4.75 3.11
N PHE A 13 -0.91 -5.40 2.22
CA PHE A 13 -1.36 -4.82 0.97
C PHE A 13 -2.86 -5.03 0.83
N GLU A 14 -3.56 -3.99 0.41
CA GLU A 14 -4.92 -4.08 -0.09
C GLU A 14 -4.90 -4.01 -1.62
N ALA A 15 -5.67 -4.84 -2.31
CA ALA A 15 -5.82 -4.78 -3.76
C ALA A 15 -7.22 -4.25 -4.13
N LYS A 16 -7.30 -3.30 -5.06
CA LYS A 16 -8.55 -2.74 -5.60
C LYS A 16 -8.54 -2.77 -7.12
N TRP A 17 -9.62 -3.25 -7.72
CA TRP A 17 -9.75 -3.29 -9.18
C TRP A 17 -10.45 -2.03 -9.73
N SER A 18 -9.99 -0.87 -9.31
CA SER A 18 -10.55 0.43 -9.71
C SER A 18 -9.47 1.49 -9.80
N THR A 19 -9.74 2.54 -10.57
CA THR A 19 -8.94 3.76 -10.55
C THR A 19 -9.35 4.58 -9.33
N LEU A 20 -8.39 5.07 -8.57
CA LEU A 20 -8.63 5.77 -7.31
C LEU A 20 -8.08 7.19 -7.36
N THR A 21 -8.78 8.11 -6.71
CA THR A 21 -8.21 9.40 -6.33
C THR A 21 -7.22 9.20 -5.17
N GLN A 22 -6.31 10.17 -4.99
CA GLN A 22 -5.40 10.18 -3.83
C GLN A 22 -6.16 10.07 -2.50
N LYS A 23 -7.33 10.70 -2.37
CA LYS A 23 -8.16 10.67 -1.16
C LYS A 23 -8.75 9.30 -0.88
N GLU A 24 -9.23 8.60 -1.91
CA GLU A 24 -9.77 7.24 -1.76
C GLU A 24 -8.67 6.25 -1.41
N ALA A 25 -7.54 6.31 -2.11
CA ALA A 25 -6.37 5.49 -1.83
C ALA A 25 -5.87 5.71 -0.39
N ARG A 26 -5.80 6.97 0.08
CA ARG A 26 -5.44 7.29 1.46
C ARG A 26 -6.39 6.66 2.49
N ARG A 27 -7.71 6.77 2.29
CA ARG A 27 -8.70 6.17 3.20
C ARG A 27 -8.56 4.65 3.29
N ILE A 28 -8.23 4.00 2.18
CA ILE A 28 -7.99 2.56 2.15
C ILE A 28 -6.75 2.20 2.97
N LEU A 29 -5.65 2.95 2.80
CA LEU A 29 -4.41 2.76 3.55
C LEU A 29 -4.60 3.03 5.05
N GLU A 30 -5.35 4.08 5.43
CA GLU A 30 -5.72 4.36 6.82
C GLU A 30 -6.53 3.21 7.43
N SER A 31 -7.48 2.64 6.69
CA SER A 31 -8.21 1.45 7.13
C SER A 31 -7.30 0.23 7.30
N LEU A 32 -6.31 0.07 6.42
CA LEU A 32 -5.33 -1.01 6.50
C LEU A 32 -4.43 -0.88 7.74
N ILE A 33 -3.98 0.34 8.05
CA ILE A 33 -3.25 0.64 9.29
C ILE A 33 -4.10 0.29 10.50
N GLN A 34 -5.38 0.69 10.51
CA GLN A 34 -6.26 0.39 11.64
C GLN A 34 -6.43 -1.13 11.85
N LYS A 35 -6.55 -1.92 10.77
CA LYS A 35 -6.59 -3.39 10.86
C LYS A 35 -5.29 -3.99 11.42
N ALA A 36 -4.15 -3.36 11.14
CA ALA A 36 -2.85 -3.85 11.59
C ALA A 36 -2.57 -3.60 13.08
N THR A 37 -3.33 -2.73 13.74
CA THR A 37 -3.17 -2.44 15.18
C THR A 37 -3.33 -3.67 16.08
N THR A 38 -3.98 -4.73 15.59
CA THR A 38 -4.18 -6.00 16.32
C THR A 38 -3.03 -6.99 16.12
N LEU A 39 -2.06 -6.69 15.25
CA LEU A 39 -0.94 -7.58 14.97
C LEU A 39 0.16 -7.45 16.03
N PRO A 40 0.83 -8.55 16.42
CA PRO A 40 1.92 -8.55 17.39
C PRO A 40 3.24 -8.06 16.76
N THR A 41 3.22 -6.91 16.11
CA THR A 41 4.33 -6.35 15.32
C THR A 41 4.48 -4.86 15.57
N HIS A 42 5.72 -4.37 15.58
CA HIS A 42 6.01 -2.96 15.78
C HIS A 42 6.53 -2.27 14.52
N GLN A 43 6.88 -3.03 13.47
CA GLN A 43 7.38 -2.50 12.20
C GLN A 43 6.51 -3.00 11.04
N ASN A 44 5.61 -2.16 10.55
CA ASN A 44 4.68 -2.53 9.49
C ASN A 44 4.90 -1.71 8.23
N THR A 45 4.88 -2.39 7.09
CA THR A 45 4.82 -1.77 5.76
C THR A 45 3.40 -1.88 5.22
N TYR A 46 2.90 -0.79 4.65
CA TYR A 46 1.54 -0.70 4.13
C TYR A 46 1.56 -0.36 2.65
N GLY A 47 0.74 -1.05 1.88
CA GLY A 47 0.64 -0.79 0.45
C GLY A 47 -0.73 -1.02 -0.16
N LEU A 48 -0.84 -0.55 -1.40
CA LEU A 48 -2.04 -0.58 -2.21
C LEU A 48 -1.67 -1.05 -3.62
N VAL A 49 -2.40 -2.04 -4.13
CA VAL A 49 -2.41 -2.37 -5.56
C VAL A 49 -3.72 -1.87 -6.15
N ALA A 50 -3.67 -1.06 -7.20
CA ALA A 50 -4.86 -0.51 -7.85
C ALA A 50 -4.79 -0.60 -9.38
N LYS A 51 -5.92 -0.35 -10.07
CA LYS A 51 -5.88 -0.18 -11.53
C LYS A 51 -4.99 1.02 -11.90
N ASP A 52 -5.27 2.15 -11.27
CA ASP A 52 -4.49 3.38 -11.33
C ASP A 52 -4.77 4.25 -10.09
N VAL A 53 -3.87 5.17 -9.75
CA VAL A 53 -4.02 6.11 -8.61
C VAL A 53 -3.58 7.51 -9.03
N TYR A 54 -4.53 8.45 -9.07
CA TYR A 54 -4.21 9.84 -9.38
C TYR A 54 -3.36 10.47 -8.26
N GLN A 55 -2.26 11.13 -8.64
CA GLN A 55 -1.32 11.78 -7.72
C GLN A 55 -0.75 10.83 -6.65
N LYS A 56 -0.38 9.60 -7.06
CA LYS A 56 0.14 8.57 -6.14
C LYS A 56 1.44 8.97 -5.45
N GLU A 57 2.19 9.92 -6.02
CA GLU A 57 3.47 10.42 -5.51
C GLU A 57 3.33 10.95 -4.08
N LYS A 58 2.21 11.60 -3.75
CA LYS A 58 1.93 12.06 -2.39
C LYS A 58 1.90 10.91 -1.38
N LEU A 59 1.33 9.76 -1.76
CA LEU A 59 1.27 8.57 -0.91
C LEU A 59 2.66 7.92 -0.78
N LEU A 60 3.44 7.92 -1.86
CA LEU A 60 4.82 7.42 -1.85
C LEU A 60 5.70 8.26 -0.90
N HIS A 61 5.58 9.60 -0.94
CA HIS A 61 6.28 10.51 -0.02
C HIS A 61 5.89 10.31 1.45
N GLU A 62 4.68 9.81 1.71
CA GLU A 62 4.20 9.45 3.06
C GLU A 62 4.72 8.08 3.53
N GLY A 63 5.48 7.36 2.70
CA GLY A 63 6.07 6.06 3.03
C GLY A 63 5.20 4.85 2.68
N PHE A 64 4.10 5.05 1.96
CA PHE A 64 3.27 3.95 1.46
C PHE A 64 3.86 3.34 0.19
N ILE A 65 3.60 2.04 -0.02
CA ILE A 65 3.87 1.40 -1.31
C ILE A 65 2.60 1.42 -2.15
N VAL A 66 2.66 2.01 -3.35
CA VAL A 66 1.53 2.03 -4.28
C VAL A 66 1.97 1.46 -5.62
N TYR A 67 1.34 0.36 -6.02
CA TYR A 67 1.50 -0.22 -7.35
C TYR A 67 0.23 -0.05 -8.15
N THR A 68 0.35 0.45 -9.37
CA THR A 68 -0.72 0.42 -10.38
C THR A 68 -0.47 -0.72 -11.36
N LEU A 69 -1.45 -1.05 -12.20
CA LEU A 69 -1.24 -2.03 -13.25
C LEU A 69 -0.13 -1.61 -14.22
N SER A 70 0.01 -0.30 -14.47
CA SER A 70 1.09 0.22 -15.28
C SER A 70 2.46 -0.09 -14.67
N ASP A 71 2.62 0.00 -13.35
CA ASP A 71 3.89 -0.35 -12.68
C ASP A 71 4.19 -1.86 -12.78
N ILE A 72 3.15 -2.69 -12.77
CA ILE A 72 3.30 -4.16 -12.84
C ILE A 72 3.65 -4.61 -14.26
N PHE A 73 2.99 -4.05 -15.28
CA PHE A 73 3.23 -4.43 -16.68
C PHE A 73 4.41 -3.69 -17.30
N ASN A 74 4.77 -2.51 -16.78
CA ASN A 74 5.88 -1.67 -17.27
C ASN A 74 6.85 -1.29 -16.13
N PRO A 75 7.52 -2.27 -15.50
CA PRO A 75 8.35 -2.03 -14.30
C PRO A 75 9.55 -1.11 -14.51
N ASN A 76 9.95 -0.84 -15.75
CA ASN A 76 11.10 0.02 -16.10
C ASN A 76 10.73 1.49 -16.36
N GLN A 77 9.47 1.89 -16.15
CA GLN A 77 9.00 3.27 -16.40
C GLN A 77 8.48 3.99 -15.14
N SER A 78 8.50 3.33 -13.98
CA SER A 78 8.10 3.93 -12.71
C SER A 78 9.25 4.77 -12.14
N VAL A 79 9.36 6.02 -12.58
CA VAL A 79 10.27 7.03 -12.02
C VAL A 79 9.45 8.18 -11.47
#